data_AF-A0A933ZZS8-F1
#
_entry.id   AF-A0A933ZZS8-F1
#
_cell.length_a   1.000
_cell.length_b   1.000
_cell.length_c   1.000
_cell.angle_alpha   90.00
_cell.angle_beta   90.00
_cell.angle_gamma   90.00
#
_symmetry.space_group_name_H-M   'P 1'
#
loop_
_entity.id
_entity.type
_entity.pdbx_description
1 polymer ?
#
loop_
_entity_poly.entity_id
_entity_poly.type
_entity_poly.pdbx_seq_one_letter_code
_entity_poly.pdbx_strand_id
1 'polypeptide(L)'
;MSDNSTIEWTDATWNPVRGCTKVSPGCKHCYAQTFAERFRGVPGHPYEQGFDVRLAPDKLAEPIRWRRPRMVFVNSMSDLFHEAVPDEYILAVVRVMELSKWHVFQVLTKRAERMAHLLKTKLRSAADQSHIWWGVSVENRKDGLARLDLLRSTPAKVRFLSVEPLLEDLGPLEVKGIDWVIVGGESGPGARAMQEPWVTSIQQTCKSERVPFFFKQWGGFPKKKAGRLLAGRTFDEMPPRPKAVVPSALAYQSIVTEATRLEAEWKERPTSLRDARPLRRAISG
;
A
#
# COMPACT_ATOMS: atom_id res chain seq x y z
N MET A 1 -4.45 13.90 6.61
CA MET A 1 -3.13 14.57 6.68
C MET A 1 -2.15 13.70 5.93
N SER A 2 -1.53 14.22 4.88
CA SER A 2 -0.69 13.46 3.95
C SER A 2 0.81 13.62 4.23
N ASP A 3 1.25 14.79 4.71
CA ASP A 3 2.64 15.09 5.10
C ASP A 3 2.81 14.90 6.63
N ASN A 4 3.90 14.23 7.06
CA ASN A 4 4.19 13.78 8.45
C ASN A 4 3.31 12.62 8.95
N SER A 5 3.52 11.44 8.35
CA SER A 5 2.85 10.21 8.77
C SER A 5 3.27 9.79 10.19
N THR A 6 2.33 9.19 10.94
CA THR A 6 2.61 8.50 12.20
C THR A 6 2.86 6.99 12.02
N ILE A 7 2.81 6.51 10.78
CA ILE A 7 3.18 5.14 10.42
C ILE A 7 4.71 5.06 10.39
N GLU A 8 5.27 4.16 11.17
CA GLU A 8 6.65 4.23 11.64
C GLU A 8 7.71 3.97 10.57
N TRP A 9 7.31 3.45 9.41
CA TRP A 9 8.19 3.11 8.29
C TRP A 9 8.02 4.03 7.06
N THR A 10 7.27 5.13 7.18
CA THR A 10 7.03 6.06 6.06
C THR A 10 7.03 7.52 6.51
N ASP A 11 7.45 8.43 5.62
CA ASP A 11 7.51 9.86 5.90
C ASP A 11 6.14 10.54 5.64
N ALA A 12 5.42 10.07 4.61
CA ALA A 12 4.14 10.61 4.16
C ALA A 12 3.16 9.50 3.74
N THR A 13 1.88 9.84 3.65
CA THR A 13 0.84 8.99 3.04
C THR A 13 0.16 9.73 1.90
N TRP A 14 -0.13 9.01 0.83
CA TRP A 14 -0.80 9.55 -0.35
C TRP A 14 -2.02 8.70 -0.70
N ASN A 15 -3.21 9.31 -0.75
CA ASN A 15 -4.48 8.59 -0.87
C ASN A 15 -5.29 9.08 -2.09
N PRO A 16 -4.91 8.71 -3.32
CA PRO A 16 -5.66 9.02 -4.54
C PRO A 16 -6.95 8.20 -4.68
N VAL A 17 -7.20 7.21 -3.83
CA VAL A 17 -8.47 6.49 -3.68
C VAL A 17 -8.86 6.50 -2.21
N ARG A 18 -10.16 6.47 -1.92
CA ARG A 18 -10.72 6.34 -0.56
C ARG A 18 -11.59 5.09 -0.50
N GLY A 19 -11.64 4.45 0.66
CA GLY A 19 -12.51 3.30 0.88
C GLY A 19 -11.97 1.99 0.29
N CYS A 20 -12.56 0.88 0.71
CA CYS A 20 -12.25 -0.46 0.24
C CYS A 20 -13.39 -1.43 0.60
N THR A 21 -13.35 -2.65 0.07
CA THR A 21 -14.19 -3.76 0.50
C THR A 21 -13.33 -4.88 1.09
N LYS A 22 -13.90 -5.66 2.01
CA LYS A 22 -13.18 -6.74 2.71
C LYS A 22 -13.04 -7.95 1.80
N VAL A 23 -11.82 -8.50 1.70
CA VAL A 23 -11.52 -9.66 0.85
C VAL A 23 -11.00 -10.87 1.60
N SER A 24 -10.67 -10.71 2.88
CA SER A 24 -10.08 -11.78 3.69
C SER A 24 -10.31 -11.57 5.19
N PRO A 25 -9.98 -12.58 6.03
CA PRO A 25 -10.05 -12.45 7.48
C PRO A 25 -9.19 -11.30 8.03
N GLY A 26 -8.10 -10.92 7.37
CA GLY A 26 -7.26 -9.78 7.77
C GLY A 26 -7.99 -8.43 7.71
N CYS A 27 -9.07 -8.33 6.94
CA CYS A 27 -9.88 -7.11 6.82
C CYS A 27 -10.94 -6.96 7.91
N LYS A 28 -11.16 -7.98 8.76
CA LYS A 28 -12.28 -8.03 9.71
C LYS A 28 -12.35 -6.78 10.60
N HIS A 29 -11.22 -6.37 11.19
CA HIS A 29 -11.11 -5.19 12.05
C HIS A 29 -10.29 -4.05 11.41
N CYS A 30 -10.54 -3.78 10.12
CA CYS A 30 -9.83 -2.76 9.36
C CYS A 30 -9.87 -1.37 10.05
N TYR A 31 -8.71 -0.85 10.46
CA TYR A 31 -8.61 0.47 11.09
C TYR A 31 -9.10 1.59 10.17
N ALA A 32 -8.86 1.48 8.85
CA ALA A 32 -9.22 2.52 7.89
C ALA A 32 -10.74 2.64 7.76
N GLN A 33 -11.44 1.50 7.77
CA GLN A 33 -12.91 1.47 7.83
C GLN A 33 -13.42 2.11 9.10
N THR A 34 -12.96 1.65 10.28
CA THR A 34 -13.37 2.22 11.56
C THR A 34 -13.11 3.72 11.63
N PHE A 35 -11.97 4.17 11.11
CA PHE A 35 -11.64 5.59 11.05
C PHE A 35 -12.63 6.37 10.18
N ALA A 36 -12.87 5.91 8.95
CA ALA A 36 -13.66 6.60 7.95
C ALA A 36 -15.15 6.66 8.32
N GLU A 37 -15.70 5.58 8.88
CA GLU A 37 -17.11 5.50 9.26
C GLU A 37 -17.51 6.52 10.34
N ARG A 38 -16.58 6.98 11.18
CA ARG A 38 -16.84 8.05 12.17
C ARG A 38 -17.20 9.39 11.55
N PHE A 39 -16.88 9.58 10.27
CA PHE A 39 -17.12 10.82 9.55
C PHE A 39 -18.22 10.69 8.49
N ARG A 40 -18.91 9.54 8.44
CA ARG A 40 -20.04 9.37 7.52
C ARG A 40 -21.12 10.41 7.84
N GLY A 41 -21.54 11.14 6.82
CA GLY A 41 -22.52 12.22 6.92
C GLY A 41 -21.97 13.56 7.42
N VAL A 42 -20.67 13.69 7.71
CA VAL A 42 -20.05 14.97 8.12
C VAL A 42 -19.73 15.80 6.87
N PRO A 43 -20.45 16.91 6.60
CA PRO A 43 -20.31 17.65 5.35
C PRO A 43 -18.90 18.19 5.13
N GLY A 44 -18.38 18.01 3.92
CA GLY A 44 -17.06 18.53 3.52
C GLY A 44 -15.87 17.73 4.04
N HIS A 45 -16.10 16.69 4.87
CA HIS A 45 -15.01 15.83 5.31
C HIS A 45 -14.56 14.87 4.18
N PRO A 46 -13.26 14.55 4.03
CA PRO A 46 -12.81 13.62 3.00
C PRO A 46 -13.46 12.22 3.02
N TYR A 47 -13.98 11.82 4.18
CA TYR A 47 -14.70 10.56 4.39
C TYR A 47 -16.18 10.78 4.72
N GLU A 48 -16.80 11.84 4.20
CA GLU A 48 -18.23 12.11 4.33
C GLU A 48 -19.09 10.90 3.89
N GLN A 49 -18.62 10.10 2.94
CA GLN A 49 -19.28 8.87 2.50
C GLN A 49 -18.74 7.60 3.17
N GLY A 50 -18.13 7.75 4.36
CA GLY A 50 -17.55 6.65 5.12
C GLY A 50 -16.47 5.91 4.34
N PHE A 51 -16.51 4.58 4.38
CA PHE A 51 -15.52 3.71 3.75
C PHE A 51 -15.90 3.23 2.34
N ASP A 52 -16.87 3.90 1.70
CA ASP A 52 -17.28 3.60 0.33
C ASP A 52 -16.13 3.88 -0.65
N VAL A 53 -15.96 3.01 -1.65
CA VAL A 53 -14.87 3.14 -2.62
C VAL A 53 -15.12 4.34 -3.54
N ARG A 54 -14.17 5.28 -3.54
CA ARG A 54 -14.23 6.50 -4.35
C ARG A 54 -12.86 6.91 -4.85
N LEU A 55 -12.83 7.48 -6.05
CA LEU A 55 -11.64 8.16 -6.54
C LEU A 55 -11.47 9.49 -5.80
N ALA A 56 -10.22 9.92 -5.59
CA ALA A 56 -9.88 11.25 -5.09
C ALA A 56 -8.96 11.98 -6.07
N PRO A 57 -9.47 12.41 -7.25
CA PRO A 57 -8.67 13.08 -8.27
C PRO A 57 -7.94 14.32 -7.76
N ASP A 58 -8.51 15.05 -6.79
CA ASP A 58 -7.90 16.21 -6.13
C ASP A 58 -6.57 15.91 -5.41
N LYS A 59 -6.28 14.62 -5.19
CA LYS A 59 -5.04 14.15 -4.59
C LYS A 59 -4.02 13.69 -5.61
N LEU A 60 -4.35 13.57 -6.90
CA LEU A 60 -3.45 12.98 -7.89
C LEU A 60 -2.09 13.69 -7.97
N ALA A 61 -2.04 15.02 -8.09
CA ALA A 61 -0.76 15.72 -8.22
C ALA A 61 -0.05 16.00 -6.87
N GLU A 62 -0.59 15.51 -5.75
CA GLU A 62 -0.10 15.82 -4.41
C GLU A 62 1.40 15.47 -4.21
N PRO A 63 1.91 14.30 -4.65
CA PRO A 63 3.33 13.98 -4.50
C PRO A 63 4.25 14.94 -5.24
N ILE A 64 3.83 15.50 -6.38
CA ILE A 64 4.67 16.43 -7.13
C ILE A 64 4.93 17.72 -6.33
N ARG A 65 4.00 18.12 -5.45
CA ARG A 65 4.12 19.34 -4.63
C ARG A 65 5.17 19.18 -3.52
N TRP A 66 5.60 17.96 -3.22
CA TRP A 66 6.55 17.63 -2.17
C TRP A 66 7.99 17.70 -2.66
N ARG A 67 8.62 18.87 -2.54
CA ARG A 67 9.99 19.10 -3.05
C ARG A 67 11.09 18.24 -2.39
N ARG A 68 10.92 17.88 -1.12
CA ARG A 68 11.91 17.05 -0.39
C ARG A 68 11.64 15.57 -0.64
N PRO A 69 12.69 14.75 -0.90
CA PRO A 69 12.57 13.30 -0.93
C PRO A 69 11.82 12.74 0.28
N ARG A 70 10.98 11.74 0.04
CA ARG A 70 10.10 11.11 1.04
C ARG A 70 9.92 9.63 0.73
N MET A 71 9.80 8.81 1.75
CA MET A 71 9.09 7.53 1.70
C MET A 71 7.59 7.81 1.75
N VAL A 72 6.84 7.33 0.76
CA VAL A 72 5.41 7.61 0.58
C VAL A 72 4.64 6.31 0.60
N PHE A 73 3.78 6.12 1.60
CA PHE A 73 2.85 5.00 1.61
C PHE A 73 1.59 5.34 0.80
N VAL A 74 1.40 4.59 -0.28
CA VAL A 74 0.30 4.77 -1.23
C VAL A 74 -0.93 4.03 -0.74
N ASN A 75 -2.06 4.74 -0.70
CA ASN A 75 -3.37 4.22 -0.30
C ASN A 75 -3.41 3.65 1.12
N SER A 76 -2.92 4.42 2.11
CA SER A 76 -3.03 4.04 3.53
C SER A 76 -4.47 3.91 4.04
N MET A 77 -5.46 4.38 3.29
CA MET A 77 -6.89 4.39 3.66
C MET A 77 -7.79 3.73 2.59
N SER A 78 -7.21 2.92 1.70
CA SER A 78 -7.89 2.26 0.59
C SER A 78 -7.03 1.12 0.01
N ASP A 79 -7.41 0.54 -1.12
CA ASP A 79 -6.56 -0.38 -1.89
C ASP A 79 -6.57 0.08 -3.36
N LEU A 80 -5.40 0.42 -3.92
CA LEU A 80 -5.28 0.96 -5.28
C LEU A 80 -5.81 -0.01 -6.34
N PHE A 81 -5.73 -1.31 -6.07
CA PHE A 81 -6.12 -2.37 -7.00
C PHE A 81 -7.55 -2.87 -6.78
N HIS A 82 -8.37 -2.16 -6.00
CA HIS A 82 -9.78 -2.47 -5.82
C HIS A 82 -10.54 -2.51 -7.16
N GLU A 83 -11.31 -3.56 -7.45
CA GLU A 83 -12.00 -3.83 -8.73
C GLU A 83 -12.78 -2.64 -9.30
N ALA A 84 -13.40 -1.85 -8.42
CA ALA A 84 -14.13 -0.64 -8.80
C ALA A 84 -13.23 0.51 -9.32
N VAL A 85 -11.93 0.54 -8.96
CA VAL A 85 -10.98 1.55 -9.46
C VAL A 85 -10.65 1.22 -10.92
N PRO A 86 -10.89 2.11 -11.89
CA PRO A 86 -10.57 1.85 -13.30
C PRO A 86 -9.05 1.67 -13.52
N ASP A 87 -8.66 0.80 -14.46
CA ASP A 87 -7.24 0.60 -14.81
C ASP A 87 -6.58 1.91 -15.25
N GLU A 88 -7.32 2.76 -15.98
CA GLU A 88 -6.86 4.07 -16.45
C GLU A 88 -6.55 5.01 -15.28
N TYR A 89 -7.27 4.88 -14.17
CA TYR A 89 -6.98 5.65 -12.96
C TYR A 89 -5.73 5.12 -12.25
N ILE A 90 -5.55 3.80 -12.20
CA ILE A 90 -4.33 3.18 -11.67
C ILE A 90 -3.12 3.65 -12.48
N LEU A 91 -3.24 3.68 -13.82
CA LEU A 91 -2.20 4.21 -14.71
C LEU A 91 -1.89 5.68 -14.42
N ALA A 92 -2.90 6.51 -14.19
CA ALA A 92 -2.71 7.91 -13.82
C ALA A 92 -1.96 8.07 -12.47
N VAL A 93 -2.36 7.28 -11.47
CA VAL A 93 -1.69 7.24 -10.15
C VAL A 93 -0.23 6.81 -10.29
N VAL A 94 0.04 5.74 -11.04
CA VAL A 94 1.41 5.26 -11.26
C VAL A 94 2.22 6.25 -12.08
N ARG A 95 1.63 6.94 -13.06
CA ARG A 95 2.31 7.97 -13.83
C ARG A 95 2.87 9.08 -12.95
N VAL A 96 2.12 9.51 -11.93
CA VAL A 96 2.63 10.48 -10.95
C VAL A 96 3.84 9.93 -10.19
N MET A 97 3.86 8.63 -9.84
CA MET A 97 5.03 8.00 -9.22
C MET A 97 6.24 8.00 -10.15
N GLU A 98 6.05 7.68 -11.43
CA GLU A 98 7.12 7.68 -12.44
C GLU A 98 7.70 9.09 -12.67
N LEU A 99 6.86 10.13 -12.58
CA LEU A 99 7.28 11.53 -12.68
C LEU A 99 8.06 12.03 -11.45
N SER A 100 7.80 11.47 -10.28
CA SER A 100 8.39 11.92 -9.00
C SER A 100 9.48 11.00 -8.44
N LYS A 101 10.52 10.77 -9.26
CA LYS A 101 11.66 9.87 -8.97
C LYS A 101 12.54 10.28 -7.78
N TRP A 102 12.27 11.41 -7.15
CA TRP A 102 12.92 11.82 -5.89
C TRP A 102 12.21 11.25 -4.65
N HIS A 103 11.01 10.67 -4.81
CA HIS A 103 10.32 9.92 -3.76
C HIS A 103 10.53 8.43 -3.92
N VAL A 104 10.28 7.69 -2.84
CA VAL A 104 10.11 6.24 -2.87
C VAL A 104 8.67 5.93 -2.51
N PHE A 105 7.97 5.20 -3.36
CA PHE A 105 6.57 4.83 -3.16
C PHE A 105 6.47 3.39 -2.67
N GLN A 106 5.68 3.19 -1.63
CA GLN A 106 5.37 1.88 -1.08
C GLN A 106 3.91 1.58 -1.41
N VAL A 107 3.67 0.63 -2.31
CA VAL A 107 2.33 0.23 -2.75
C VAL A 107 2.01 -1.13 -2.13
N LEU A 108 0.96 -1.18 -1.31
CA LEU A 108 0.53 -2.41 -0.63
C LEU A 108 -0.89 -2.79 -1.06
N THR A 109 -1.13 -4.07 -1.31
CA THR A 109 -2.47 -4.56 -1.68
C THR A 109 -2.78 -5.95 -1.13
N LYS A 110 -4.08 -6.25 -0.98
CA LYS A 110 -4.57 -7.63 -0.82
C LYS A 110 -5.10 -8.23 -2.13
N ARG A 111 -5.08 -7.46 -3.22
CA ARG A 111 -5.61 -7.83 -4.54
C ARG A 111 -4.47 -8.17 -5.50
N ALA A 112 -3.63 -9.10 -5.05
CA ALA A 112 -2.36 -9.42 -5.69
C ALA A 112 -2.49 -9.91 -7.13
N GLU A 113 -3.57 -10.62 -7.48
CA GLU A 113 -3.81 -11.08 -8.86
C GLU A 113 -3.89 -9.92 -9.85
N ARG A 114 -4.67 -8.88 -9.48
CA ARG A 114 -4.84 -7.70 -10.33
C ARG A 114 -3.54 -6.91 -10.43
N MET A 115 -2.86 -6.70 -9.30
CA MET A 115 -1.55 -6.05 -9.30
C MET A 115 -0.56 -6.81 -10.20
N ALA A 116 -0.46 -8.14 -10.05
CA ALA A 116 0.44 -8.97 -10.84
C ALA A 116 0.11 -8.92 -12.34
N HIS A 117 -1.17 -8.97 -12.71
CA HIS A 117 -1.59 -8.82 -14.10
C HIS A 117 -1.16 -7.47 -14.68
N LEU A 118 -1.41 -6.37 -13.97
CA LEU A 118 -1.06 -5.03 -14.43
C LEU A 118 0.45 -4.81 -14.50
N LEU A 119 1.23 -5.28 -13.51
CA LEU A 119 2.70 -5.19 -13.54
C LEU A 119 3.33 -6.00 -14.68
N LYS A 120 2.68 -7.08 -15.13
CA LYS A 120 3.11 -7.84 -16.30
C LYS A 120 2.70 -7.20 -17.63
N THR A 121 1.74 -6.29 -17.62
CA THR A 121 1.13 -5.67 -18.81
C THR A 121 1.28 -4.15 -18.79
N LYS A 122 0.24 -3.42 -18.41
CA LYS A 122 0.12 -1.95 -18.53
C LYS A 122 1.10 -1.17 -17.63
N LEU A 123 1.59 -1.78 -16.54
CA LEU A 123 2.50 -1.17 -15.57
C LEU A 123 3.93 -1.71 -15.65
N ARG A 124 4.31 -2.36 -16.76
CA ARG A 124 5.63 -2.98 -16.91
C ARG A 124 6.79 -2.01 -16.70
N SER A 125 6.67 -0.78 -17.19
CA SER A 125 7.67 0.30 -16.99
C SER A 125 7.85 0.65 -15.50
N ALA A 126 6.75 0.77 -14.76
CA ALA A 126 6.78 1.10 -13.35
C ALA A 126 7.28 -0.06 -12.47
N ALA A 127 7.06 -1.31 -12.92
CA ALA A 127 7.56 -2.49 -12.22
C ALA A 127 9.10 -2.50 -12.11
N ASP A 128 9.83 -2.03 -13.12
CA ASP A 128 11.31 -1.98 -13.12
C ASP A 128 11.89 -0.70 -12.47
N GLN A 129 11.07 0.15 -11.87
CA GLN A 129 11.55 1.37 -11.20
C GLN A 129 11.88 1.08 -9.73
N SER A 130 13.15 1.28 -9.35
CA SER A 130 13.66 0.96 -8.00
C SER A 130 13.09 1.84 -6.89
N HIS A 131 12.47 2.97 -7.23
CA HIS A 131 11.79 3.85 -6.29
C HIS A 131 10.29 3.54 -6.15
N ILE A 132 9.77 2.51 -6.81
CA ILE A 132 8.40 2.03 -6.62
C ILE A 132 8.44 0.62 -6.07
N TRP A 133 8.10 0.48 -4.81
CA TRP A 133 8.13 -0.77 -4.06
C TRP A 133 6.74 -1.37 -4.08
N TRP A 134 6.65 -2.61 -4.54
CA TRP A 134 5.39 -3.33 -4.71
C TRP A 134 5.27 -4.40 -3.64
N GLY A 135 4.15 -4.41 -2.93
CA GLY A 135 3.98 -5.33 -1.81
C GLY A 135 2.58 -5.89 -1.67
N VAL A 136 2.52 -7.01 -0.97
CA VAL A 136 1.26 -7.70 -0.64
C VAL A 136 1.13 -7.87 0.86
N SER A 137 -0.11 -7.87 1.35
CA SER A 137 -0.36 -8.29 2.73
C SER A 137 -0.47 -9.81 2.84
N VAL A 138 0.12 -10.37 3.90
CA VAL A 138 0.10 -11.81 4.23
C VAL A 138 -0.38 -11.99 5.67
N GLU A 139 -1.68 -12.17 5.86
CA GLU A 139 -2.28 -12.28 7.20
C GLU A 139 -2.37 -13.71 7.75
N ASN A 140 -2.42 -14.72 6.87
CA ASN A 140 -2.63 -16.13 7.18
C ASN A 140 -2.11 -17.02 6.05
N ARG A 141 -2.13 -18.35 6.24
CA ARG A 141 -1.69 -19.31 5.22
C ARG A 141 -2.63 -19.35 4.02
N LYS A 142 -3.94 -19.46 4.29
CA LYS A 142 -4.98 -19.68 3.27
C LYS A 142 -5.01 -18.59 2.21
N ASP A 143 -5.01 -17.32 2.62
CA ASP A 143 -5.19 -16.18 1.73
C ASP A 143 -3.86 -15.47 1.43
N GLY A 144 -2.96 -15.41 2.42
CA GLY A 144 -1.74 -14.61 2.33
C GLY A 144 -0.64 -15.25 1.46
N LEU A 145 -0.38 -16.55 1.60
CA LEU A 145 0.74 -17.20 0.91
C LEU A 145 0.58 -17.20 -0.61
N ALA A 146 -0.64 -17.40 -1.12
CA ALA A 146 -0.92 -17.29 -2.55
C ALA A 146 -0.59 -15.89 -3.11
N ARG A 147 -0.73 -14.83 -2.31
CA ARG A 147 -0.36 -13.46 -2.73
C ARG A 147 1.16 -13.28 -2.81
N LEU A 148 1.91 -13.91 -1.91
CA LEU A 148 3.36 -13.93 -1.95
C LEU A 148 3.84 -14.57 -3.27
N ASP A 149 3.27 -15.71 -3.66
CA ASP A 149 3.59 -16.37 -4.93
C ASP A 149 3.32 -15.48 -6.14
N LEU A 150 2.16 -14.82 -6.14
CA LEU A 150 1.80 -13.86 -7.17
C LEU A 150 2.81 -12.70 -7.24
N LEU A 151 3.20 -12.13 -6.10
CA LEU A 151 4.20 -11.05 -6.04
C LEU A 151 5.56 -11.50 -6.58
N ARG A 152 6.03 -12.69 -6.20
CA ARG A 152 7.29 -13.28 -6.71
C ARG A 152 7.27 -13.45 -8.22
N SER A 153 6.10 -13.76 -8.80
CA SER A 153 5.94 -13.91 -10.24
C SER A 153 5.95 -12.59 -11.04
N THR A 154 5.91 -11.44 -10.37
CA THR A 154 5.88 -10.12 -11.04
C THR A 154 7.28 -9.66 -11.47
N PRO A 155 7.38 -8.75 -12.45
CA PRO A 155 8.65 -8.10 -12.80
C PRO A 155 9.05 -6.97 -11.84
N ALA A 156 8.40 -6.84 -10.67
CA ALA A 156 8.71 -5.79 -9.70
C ALA A 156 10.19 -5.80 -9.29
N LYS A 157 10.85 -4.66 -9.32
CA LYS A 157 12.27 -4.54 -8.96
C LYS A 157 12.51 -4.62 -7.46
N VAL A 158 11.57 -4.06 -6.69
CA VAL A 158 11.58 -4.10 -5.23
C VAL A 158 10.24 -4.66 -4.76
N ARG A 159 10.30 -5.77 -4.02
CA ARG A 159 9.16 -6.52 -3.50
C ARG A 159 9.17 -6.50 -1.98
N PHE A 160 8.03 -6.22 -1.35
CA PHE A 160 7.93 -6.29 0.11
C PHE A 160 6.68 -7.03 0.58
N LEU A 161 6.76 -7.59 1.79
CA LEU A 161 5.63 -8.20 2.47
C LEU A 161 5.24 -7.36 3.67
N SER A 162 3.94 -7.11 3.80
CA SER A 162 3.35 -6.68 5.06
C SER A 162 2.61 -7.86 5.65
N VAL A 163 3.26 -8.55 6.58
CA VAL A 163 2.66 -9.65 7.34
C VAL A 163 1.77 -9.06 8.43
N GLU A 164 0.70 -8.37 8.00
CA GLU A 164 -0.16 -7.57 8.85
C GLU A 164 -1.66 -7.63 8.45
N PRO A 165 -2.56 -7.85 9.43
CA PRO A 165 -2.24 -8.38 10.76
C PRO A 165 -1.72 -9.83 10.64
N LEU A 166 -0.68 -10.22 11.38
CA LEU A 166 -0.29 -11.63 11.49
C LEU A 166 -1.29 -12.36 12.40
N LEU A 167 -2.09 -13.27 11.83
CA LEU A 167 -3.22 -13.90 12.52
C LEU A 167 -2.97 -15.33 12.97
N GLU A 168 -1.96 -15.99 12.45
CA GLU A 168 -1.61 -17.37 12.76
C GLU A 168 -0.13 -17.63 12.48
N ASP A 169 0.35 -18.81 12.86
CA ASP A 169 1.65 -19.31 12.38
C ASP A 169 1.57 -19.60 10.88
N LEU A 170 2.42 -18.93 10.10
CA LEU A 170 2.53 -19.14 8.66
C LEU A 170 3.32 -20.41 8.31
N GLY A 171 4.03 -21.00 9.28
CA GLY A 171 5.05 -22.02 9.01
C GLY A 171 6.27 -21.41 8.33
N PRO A 172 7.07 -22.21 7.61
CA PRO A 172 8.23 -21.73 6.88
C PRO A 172 7.82 -20.72 5.79
N LEU A 173 8.08 -19.44 6.03
CA LEU A 173 7.77 -18.37 5.08
C LEU A 173 8.91 -18.24 4.05
N GLU A 174 8.67 -18.61 2.79
CA GLU A 174 9.69 -18.49 1.74
C GLU A 174 9.90 -17.03 1.30
N VAL A 175 10.89 -16.36 1.89
CA VAL A 175 11.21 -14.95 1.58
C VAL A 175 12.20 -14.76 0.43
N LYS A 176 12.58 -15.84 -0.27
CA LYS A 176 13.47 -15.74 -1.44
C LYS A 176 12.84 -14.86 -2.52
N GLY A 177 13.58 -13.84 -2.97
CA GLY A 177 13.12 -12.86 -3.94
C GLY A 177 12.26 -11.74 -3.35
N ILE A 178 12.20 -11.62 -2.02
CA ILE A 178 11.58 -10.52 -1.29
C ILE A 178 12.68 -9.63 -0.71
N ASP A 179 12.51 -8.31 -0.84
CA ASP A 179 13.50 -7.32 -0.43
C ASP A 179 13.23 -6.78 0.97
N TRP A 180 12.01 -6.94 1.51
CA TRP A 180 11.65 -6.45 2.83
C TRP A 180 10.44 -7.17 3.43
N VAL A 181 10.49 -7.45 4.73
CA VAL A 181 9.37 -8.04 5.47
C VAL A 181 9.03 -7.18 6.68
N ILE A 182 7.76 -6.77 6.76
CA ILE A 182 7.18 -6.05 7.88
C ILE A 182 6.26 -7.01 8.63
N VAL A 183 6.41 -7.12 9.95
CA VAL A 183 5.50 -7.94 10.80
C VAL A 183 4.81 -7.05 11.83
N GLY A 184 3.50 -7.26 12.00
CA GLY A 184 2.71 -6.50 12.96
C GLY A 184 1.36 -7.15 13.28
N GLY A 185 0.93 -6.96 14.53
CA GLY A 185 -0.36 -7.45 15.01
C GLY A 185 -1.55 -6.54 14.69
N GLU A 186 -2.75 -7.09 14.82
CA GLU A 186 -4.00 -6.36 14.62
C GLU A 186 -4.19 -5.28 15.69
N SER A 187 -4.71 -4.11 15.34
CA SER A 187 -4.92 -2.99 16.27
C SER A 187 -6.39 -2.60 16.36
N GLY A 188 -6.79 -2.06 17.51
CA GLY A 188 -8.14 -1.53 17.73
C GLY A 188 -9.04 -2.48 18.53
N PRO A 189 -10.29 -2.07 18.81
CA PRO A 189 -11.23 -2.89 19.56
C PRO A 189 -11.42 -4.27 18.90
N GLY A 190 -11.33 -5.34 19.69
CA GLY A 190 -11.45 -6.72 19.18
C GLY A 190 -10.21 -7.26 18.46
N ALA A 191 -9.07 -6.57 18.55
CA ALA A 191 -7.80 -7.03 17.98
C ALA A 191 -7.47 -8.48 18.38
N ARG A 192 -7.21 -9.32 17.36
CA ARG A 192 -6.76 -10.70 17.55
C ARG A 192 -5.29 -10.71 17.97
N ALA A 193 -4.97 -11.54 18.97
CA ALA A 193 -3.63 -11.65 19.52
C ALA A 193 -2.67 -12.31 18.52
N MET A 194 -1.49 -11.72 18.38
CA MET A 194 -0.34 -12.29 17.69
C MET A 194 0.57 -12.95 18.72
N GLN A 195 1.12 -14.13 18.39
CA GLN A 195 2.01 -14.86 19.29
C GLN A 195 3.48 -14.61 18.95
N GLU A 196 4.32 -14.51 19.98
CA GLU A 196 5.77 -14.29 19.82
C GLU A 196 6.48 -15.35 18.97
N PRO A 197 6.22 -16.68 19.13
CA PRO A 197 6.85 -17.69 18.30
C PRO A 197 6.64 -17.49 16.79
N TRP A 198 5.48 -16.95 16.38
CA TRP A 198 5.19 -16.68 14.97
C TRP A 198 6.08 -15.56 14.41
N VAL A 199 6.25 -14.48 15.19
CA VAL A 199 7.10 -13.34 14.83
C VAL A 199 8.57 -13.78 14.79
N THR A 200 9.02 -14.50 15.80
CA THR A 200 10.40 -14.99 15.93
C THR A 200 10.76 -15.93 14.78
N SER A 201 9.85 -16.83 14.39
CA SER A 201 10.03 -17.70 13.22
C SER A 201 10.31 -16.90 11.94
N ILE A 202 9.44 -15.91 11.63
CA ILE A 202 9.62 -15.04 10.45
C ILE A 202 10.92 -14.24 10.52
N GLN A 203 11.25 -13.69 11.70
CA GLN A 203 12.48 -12.93 11.93
C GLN A 203 13.73 -13.78 11.68
N GLN A 204 13.74 -15.04 12.15
CA GLN A 204 14.84 -15.97 11.94
C GLN A 204 15.01 -16.32 10.46
N THR A 205 13.90 -16.56 9.75
CA THR A 205 13.93 -16.79 8.30
C THR A 205 14.52 -15.59 7.56
N CYS A 206 14.05 -14.38 7.85
CA CYS A 206 14.58 -13.15 7.27
C CYS A 206 16.08 -12.98 7.54
N LYS A 207 16.52 -13.24 8.77
CA LYS A 207 17.95 -13.21 9.15
C LYS A 207 18.77 -14.22 8.35
N SER A 208 18.29 -15.46 8.19
CA SER A 208 19.01 -16.50 7.46
C SER A 208 19.13 -16.21 5.96
N GLU A 209 18.10 -15.61 5.37
CA GLU A 209 18.03 -15.24 3.94
C GLU A 209 18.57 -13.82 3.67
N ARG A 210 19.03 -13.11 4.71
CA ARG A 210 19.52 -11.73 4.66
C ARG A 210 18.49 -10.75 4.07
N VAL A 211 17.22 -10.95 4.39
CA VAL A 211 16.12 -10.05 4.02
C VAL A 211 15.89 -9.07 5.17
N PRO A 212 15.91 -7.74 4.94
CA PRO A 212 15.56 -6.73 5.92
C PRO A 212 14.24 -7.04 6.65
N PHE A 213 14.28 -7.01 7.97
CA PHE A 213 13.12 -7.29 8.83
C PHE A 213 12.72 -6.07 9.67
N PHE A 214 11.44 -5.71 9.59
CA PHE A 214 10.84 -4.63 10.38
C PHE A 214 9.75 -5.18 11.31
N PHE A 215 9.94 -5.06 12.61
CA PHE A 215 8.89 -5.37 13.59
C PHE A 215 8.14 -4.10 13.95
N LYS A 216 6.90 -3.98 13.49
CA LYS A 216 6.12 -2.77 13.64
C LYS A 216 5.48 -2.64 15.01
N GLN A 217 4.80 -3.68 15.50
CA GLN A 217 4.09 -3.68 16.79
C GLN A 217 3.43 -5.03 17.08
N TRP A 218 3.15 -5.29 18.36
CA TRP A 218 2.34 -6.43 18.81
C TRP A 218 0.83 -6.30 18.51
N GLY A 219 0.32 -5.08 18.32
CA GLY A 219 -1.12 -4.83 18.13
C GLY A 219 -1.88 -4.63 19.43
N GLY A 220 -3.15 -5.04 19.50
CA GLY A 220 -4.00 -4.94 20.68
C GLY A 220 -4.72 -3.60 20.88
N PHE A 221 -5.37 -3.47 22.04
CA PHE A 221 -6.10 -2.27 22.45
C PHE A 221 -5.91 -1.99 23.95
N PRO A 222 -5.41 -0.80 24.36
CA PRO A 222 -5.04 0.33 23.51
C PRO A 222 -3.66 0.15 22.83
N LYS A 223 -3.57 0.51 21.53
CA LYS A 223 -2.38 0.36 20.65
C LYS A 223 -1.05 0.77 21.31
N LYS A 224 -1.05 1.87 22.06
CA LYS A 224 0.17 2.44 22.68
C LYS A 224 0.81 1.54 23.74
N LYS A 225 0.07 0.60 24.34
CA LYS A 225 0.58 -0.22 25.45
C LYS A 225 1.38 -1.44 25.00
N ALA A 226 1.13 -1.96 23.79
CA ALA A 226 1.73 -3.21 23.37
C ALA A 226 3.17 -3.05 22.86
N GLY A 227 3.56 -1.85 22.43
CA GLY A 227 4.94 -1.53 22.08
C GLY A 227 5.48 -2.22 20.83
N ARG A 228 6.79 -2.05 20.62
CA ARG A 228 7.53 -2.47 19.40
C ARG A 228 8.79 -3.29 19.74
N LEU A 229 8.90 -3.77 20.97
CA LEU A 229 10.05 -4.56 21.41
C LEU A 229 9.78 -6.03 21.12
N LEU A 230 10.67 -6.67 20.38
CA LEU A 230 10.75 -8.12 20.21
C LEU A 230 12.05 -8.57 20.88
N ALA A 231 11.96 -9.46 21.87
CA ALA A 231 13.10 -9.87 22.68
C ALA A 231 13.93 -8.68 23.23
N GLY A 232 13.25 -7.63 23.72
CA GLY A 232 13.87 -6.47 24.35
C GLY A 232 14.51 -5.43 23.42
N ARG A 233 14.40 -5.58 22.09
CA ARG A 233 14.95 -4.63 21.11
C ARG A 233 13.96 -4.29 20.00
N THR A 234 14.19 -3.20 19.29
CA THR A 234 13.48 -2.88 18.06
C THR A 234 14.15 -3.53 16.85
N PHE A 235 13.36 -3.72 15.79
CA PHE A 235 13.83 -4.16 14.49
C PHE A 235 13.25 -3.21 13.45
N ASP A 236 14.08 -2.32 12.93
CA ASP A 236 13.67 -1.21 12.06
C ASP A 236 14.38 -1.26 10.70
N GLU A 237 14.78 -2.45 10.24
CA GLU A 237 15.50 -2.64 8.99
C GLU A 237 14.60 -2.37 7.78
N MET A 238 15.18 -1.88 6.69
CA MET A 238 14.51 -1.57 5.43
C MET A 238 15.50 -1.65 4.27
N PRO A 239 15.07 -1.90 3.02
CA PRO A 239 15.93 -1.78 1.84
C PRO A 239 16.63 -0.42 1.77
N PRO A 240 17.85 -0.36 1.21
CA PRO A 240 18.51 0.90 0.96
C PRO A 240 17.64 1.78 0.05
N ARG A 241 17.44 3.04 0.45
CA ARG A 241 16.70 3.99 -0.37
C ARG A 241 17.51 4.25 -1.67
N PRO A 242 16.91 4.15 -2.86
CA PRO A 242 17.58 4.56 -4.08
C PRO A 242 17.96 6.04 -3.99
N LYS A 243 19.08 6.41 -4.64
CA LYS A 243 19.50 7.81 -4.71
C LYS A 243 18.40 8.65 -5.37
N ALA A 244 17.90 9.65 -4.66
CA ALA A 244 16.84 10.51 -5.17
C ALA A 244 17.29 11.23 -6.45
N VAL A 245 16.48 11.13 -7.50
CA VAL A 245 16.71 11.86 -8.76
C VAL A 245 15.90 13.14 -8.71
N VAL A 246 16.51 14.20 -8.18
CA VAL A 246 15.89 15.53 -8.07
C VAL A 246 15.97 16.23 -9.43
N PRO A 247 14.84 16.65 -10.02
CA PRO A 247 14.82 17.29 -11.34
C PRO A 247 15.42 18.70 -11.30
N SER A 248 15.90 19.18 -12.45
CA SER A 248 16.19 20.60 -12.66
C SER A 248 14.90 21.44 -12.55
N ALA A 249 15.02 22.76 -12.37
CA ALA A 249 13.86 23.64 -12.27
C ALA A 249 12.93 23.56 -13.50
N LEU A 250 13.50 23.52 -14.72
CA LEU A 250 12.74 23.40 -15.96
C LEU A 250 12.04 22.04 -16.09
N ALA A 251 12.74 20.95 -15.75
CA ALA A 251 12.15 19.61 -15.75
C ALA A 251 11.03 19.51 -14.71
N TYR A 252 11.22 20.09 -13.52
CA TYR A 252 10.22 20.14 -12.48
C TYR A 252 8.97 20.92 -12.91
N GLN A 253 9.11 22.05 -13.60
CA GLN A 253 7.98 22.80 -14.14
C GLN A 253 7.17 21.96 -15.14
N SER A 254 7.86 21.22 -16.02
CA SER A 254 7.20 20.31 -16.98
C SER A 254 6.44 19.18 -16.28
N ILE A 255 7.04 18.60 -15.23
CA ILE A 255 6.40 17.58 -14.38
C ILE A 255 5.14 18.13 -13.69
N VAL A 256 5.22 19.35 -13.14
CA VAL A 256 4.07 20.02 -12.51
C VAL A 256 2.95 20.22 -13.54
N THR A 257 3.26 20.72 -14.73
CA THR A 257 2.27 20.92 -15.79
C THR A 257 1.58 19.59 -16.17
N GLU A 258 2.35 18.52 -16.37
CA GLU A 258 1.79 17.21 -16.71
C GLU A 258 0.88 16.65 -15.60
N ALA A 259 1.33 16.70 -14.35
CA ALA A 259 0.57 16.19 -13.22
C ALA A 259 -0.69 17.02 -12.95
N THR A 260 -0.64 18.35 -13.11
CA THR A 260 -1.81 19.22 -12.99
C THR A 260 -2.83 18.94 -14.09
N ARG A 261 -2.38 18.71 -15.33
CA ARG A 261 -3.27 18.31 -16.43
C ARG A 261 -3.97 16.98 -16.13
N LEU A 262 -3.22 15.98 -15.69
CA LEU A 262 -3.75 14.67 -15.33
C LEU A 262 -4.77 14.75 -14.18
N GLU A 263 -4.49 15.58 -13.17
CA GLU A 263 -5.43 15.86 -12.08
C GLU A 263 -6.73 16.51 -12.60
N ALA A 264 -6.64 17.48 -13.52
CA ALA A 264 -7.80 18.15 -14.09
C ALA A 264 -8.68 17.19 -14.92
N GLU A 265 -8.07 16.38 -15.80
CA GLU A 265 -8.78 15.40 -16.63
C GLU A 265 -9.62 14.40 -15.81
N TRP A 266 -9.18 14.05 -14.60
CA TRP A 266 -9.91 13.14 -13.72
C TRP A 266 -10.92 13.84 -12.81
N LYS A 267 -10.74 15.13 -12.50
CA LYS A 267 -11.74 15.91 -11.74
C LYS A 267 -13.04 16.10 -12.51
N GLU A 268 -12.98 16.07 -13.84
CA GLU A 268 -14.16 16.17 -14.72
C GLU A 268 -14.97 14.85 -14.79
N ARG A 269 -14.42 13.74 -14.27
CA ARG A 269 -15.08 12.43 -14.31
C ARG A 269 -15.84 12.13 -13.02
N PRO A 270 -16.89 11.29 -13.07
CA PRO A 270 -17.57 10.83 -11.87
C PRO A 270 -16.61 10.14 -10.89
N THR A 271 -16.61 10.58 -9.64
CA THR A 271 -15.76 10.02 -8.57
C THR A 271 -16.44 8.89 -7.79
N SER A 272 -17.77 8.82 -7.86
CA SER A 272 -18.58 7.73 -7.32
C SER A 272 -18.55 6.55 -8.29
N LEU A 273 -18.17 5.38 -7.78
CA LEU A 273 -18.03 4.16 -8.57
C LEU A 273 -19.33 3.32 -8.59
N ARG A 274 -20.44 3.85 -8.05
CA ARG A 274 -21.73 3.14 -7.95
C ARG A 274 -22.45 2.92 -9.29
N ASP A 275 -22.01 3.58 -10.36
CA ASP A 275 -22.63 3.48 -11.70
C ASP A 275 -21.73 2.84 -12.79
N ALA A 276 -20.51 2.42 -12.42
CA ALA A 276 -19.63 1.70 -13.34
C ALA A 276 -20.14 0.26 -13.50
N ARG A 277 -21.06 0.03 -14.45
CA ARG A 277 -21.45 -1.34 -14.84
C ARG A 277 -20.18 -2.16 -15.11
N PRO A 278 -20.07 -3.39 -14.61
CA PRO A 278 -18.97 -4.26 -15.00
C PRO A 278 -18.99 -4.37 -16.53
N LEU A 279 -17.87 -4.06 -17.18
CA LEU A 279 -17.65 -4.42 -18.58
C LEU A 279 -17.90 -5.93 -18.68
N ARG A 280 -19.07 -6.31 -19.20
CA ARG A 280 -19.37 -7.70 -19.51
C ARG A 280 -18.25 -8.16 -20.43
N ARG A 281 -17.48 -9.16 -19.99
CA ARG A 281 -16.57 -9.89 -20.86
C ARG A 281 -17.42 -10.41 -22.02
N ALA A 282 -17.19 -9.89 -23.22
CA ALA A 282 -17.58 -10.57 -24.43
C ALA A 282 -16.70 -11.82 -24.52
N ILE A 283 -17.15 -12.91 -23.90
CA ILE A 283 -16.75 -14.25 -24.33
C ILE A 283 -17.71 -14.56 -25.46
N SER A 284 -17.23 -14.44 -26.69
CA SER A 284 -17.96 -14.86 -27.87
C SER A 284 -17.01 -15.63 -28.78
N GLY A 285 -17.27 -16.94 -28.89
CA GLY A 285 -16.94 -17.79 -30.04
C GLY A 285 -15.55 -18.38 -30.05
#